data_AF-A0A1T1H6F8-F1
#
_entry.id   AF-A0A1T1H6F8-F1
#
_cell.length_a   1.000
_cell.length_b   1.000
_cell.length_c   1.000
_cell.angle_alpha   90.00
_cell.angle_beta   90.00
_cell.angle_gamma   90.00
#
_symmetry.space_group_name_H-M   'P 1'
#
loop_
_entity.id
_entity.type
_entity.pdbx_description
1 polymer ?
#
loop_
_entity_poly.entity_id
_entity_poly.type
_entity_poly.pdbx_seq_one_letter_code
_entity_poly.pdbx_strand_id
1 'polypeptide(L)' 'MNQFNPPKYVKGLHIKFGENPFVLLAQFAFSATRQMWTKEEIELVIRMAKKGNYMNLIKILKLHIKK' A
#
# COMPACT_ATOMS: atom_id res chain seq x y z
N MET A 1 10.15 2.09 -6.58
CA MET A 1 10.91 1.00 -5.91
C MET A 1 10.31 0.84 -4.52
N ASN A 2 10.49 -0.29 -3.82
CA ASN A 2 10.04 -0.44 -2.43
C ASN A 2 10.93 0.45 -1.54
N GLN A 3 10.33 1.20 -0.61
CA GLN A 3 11.01 2.26 0.13
C GLN A 3 11.65 1.78 1.42
N PHE A 4 11.45 0.51 1.75
CA PHE A 4 12.06 -0.12 2.92
C PHE A 4 13.32 -0.88 2.49
N ASN A 5 14.35 -0.81 3.33
CA ASN A 5 15.56 -1.60 3.19
C ASN A 5 15.81 -2.32 4.53
N PRO A 6 15.54 -3.64 4.63
CA PRO A 6 15.11 -4.55 3.57
C PRO A 6 13.67 -4.29 3.08
N PRO A 7 13.32 -4.69 1.83
CA PRO A 7 11.97 -4.49 1.28
C PRO A 7 10.87 -5.09 2.15
N LYS A 8 9.80 -4.32 2.39
CA LYS A 8 8.67 -4.74 3.23
C LYS A 8 7.42 -4.97 2.39
N TYR A 9 6.70 -6.06 2.67
CA TYR A 9 5.52 -6.44 1.91
C TYR A 9 4.35 -6.84 2.81
N VAL A 10 3.15 -6.47 2.37
CA VAL A 10 1.87 -6.97 2.85
C VAL A 10 1.54 -8.23 2.05
N LYS A 11 1.37 -9.35 2.75
CA LYS A 11 1.00 -10.64 2.15
C LYS A 11 -0.51 -10.78 2.09
N GLY A 12 -1.02 -11.48 1.07
CA GLY A 12 -2.44 -11.86 0.99
C GLY A 12 -3.41 -10.71 0.69
N LEU A 13 -2.90 -9.54 0.31
CA LEU A 13 -3.74 -8.42 -0.13
C LEU A 13 -3.88 -8.44 -1.66
N HIS A 14 -5.12 -8.43 -2.15
CA HIS A 14 -5.40 -8.30 -3.58
C HIS A 14 -6.09 -6.97 -3.86
N ILE A 15 -5.45 -6.14 -4.70
CA ILE A 15 -5.98 -4.85 -5.13
C ILE A 15 -6.63 -5.01 -6.50
N LYS A 16 -7.92 -4.70 -6.60
CA LYS A 16 -8.64 -4.67 -7.87
C LYS A 16 -8.59 -3.28 -8.49
N PHE A 17 -8.30 -3.25 -9.79
CA PHE A 17 -8.35 -2.02 -10.57
C PHE A 17 -9.81 -1.58 -10.76
N GLY A 18 -10.08 -0.27 -10.67
CA GLY A 18 -11.42 0.31 -10.74
C GLY A 18 -12.08 0.50 -9.36
N GLU A 19 -11.52 -0.07 -8.29
CA GLU A 19 -12.00 0.21 -6.92
C GLU A 19 -11.68 1.64 -6.49
N ASN A 20 -12.52 2.17 -5.60
CA ASN A 20 -12.37 3.51 -5.07
C ASN A 20 -10.99 3.68 -4.36
N PRO A 21 -10.25 4.77 -4.63
CA PRO A 21 -8.96 5.07 -3.99
C PRO A 21 -8.98 4.92 -2.47
N PHE A 22 -10.04 5.38 -1.82
CA PHE A 22 -10.19 5.29 -0.36
C PHE A 22 -10.25 3.84 0.11
N VAL A 23 -11.02 2.99 -0.58
CA VAL A 23 -11.15 1.56 -0.27
C VAL A 23 -9.79 0.86 -0.40
N LEU A 24 -9.05 1.14 -1.46
CA LEU A 24 -7.72 0.56 -1.68
C LEU A 24 -6.71 0.93 -0.59
N LEU A 25 -6.71 2.21 -0.19
CA LEU A 25 -5.85 2.68 0.90
C LEU A 25 -6.26 2.06 2.24
N ALA A 26 -7.56 1.95 2.51
CA ALA A 26 -8.08 1.34 3.73
C ALA A 26 -7.75 -0.16 3.81
N GLN A 27 -7.93 -0.90 2.73
CA GLN A 27 -7.55 -2.32 2.64
C GLN A 27 -6.05 -2.53 2.87
N PHE A 28 -5.21 -1.67 2.27
CA PHE A 28 -3.77 -1.70 2.50
C PHE A 28 -3.43 -1.43 3.96
N ALA A 29 -3.93 -0.33 4.53
CA ALA A 29 -3.65 0.06 5.90
C ALA A 29 -4.08 -1.03 6.89
N PHE A 30 -5.30 -1.55 6.73
CA PHE A 30 -5.82 -2.63 7.56
C PHE A 30 -4.95 -3.89 7.50
N SER A 31 -4.58 -4.32 6.29
CA SER A 31 -3.76 -5.51 6.08
C SER A 31 -2.32 -5.33 6.61
N ALA A 32 -1.75 -4.13 6.46
CA ALA A 32 -0.44 -3.78 6.98
C ALA A 32 -0.42 -3.77 8.51
N THR A 33 -1.43 -3.17 9.15
CA THR A 33 -1.60 -3.20 10.61
C THR A 33 -1.67 -4.62 11.15
N ARG A 34 -2.42 -5.52 10.49
CA ARG A 34 -2.49 -6.95 10.86
C ARG A 34 -1.15 -7.68 10.71
N GLN A 35 -0.22 -7.13 9.95
CA GLN A 35 1.10 -7.69 9.71
C GLN A 35 2.20 -6.91 10.43
N MET A 36 1.84 -6.22 11.53
CA MET A 36 2.77 -5.51 12.41
C MET A 36 3.60 -4.42 11.70
N TRP A 37 3.02 -3.78 10.69
CA TRP A 37 3.57 -2.53 10.19
C TRP A 37 3.31 -1.41 11.19
N THR A 38 4.27 -0.52 11.37
CA THR A 38 4.09 0.66 12.22
C THR A 38 3.22 1.69 11.53
N LYS A 39 2.63 2.58 12.32
CA LYS A 39 1.77 3.66 11.80
C LYS A 39 2.54 4.55 10.82
N GLU A 40 3.81 4.82 11.11
CA GLU A 40 4.70 5.66 10.30
C GLU A 40 4.99 5.02 8.94
N GLU A 41 5.24 3.71 8.92
CA GLU A 41 5.46 2.96 7.67
C GLU A 41 4.20 2.97 6.78
N ILE A 42 3.03 2.77 7.39
CA ILE A 42 1.75 2.80 6.69
C ILE A 42 1.47 4.20 6.13
N GLU A 43 1.64 5.23 6.95
CA GLU A 43 1.46 6.62 6.53
C GLU A 43 2.42 7.01 5.40
N LEU A 44 3.67 6.57 5.44
CA LEU A 44 4.64 6.82 4.38
C LEU A 44 4.13 6.29 3.03
N VAL A 45 3.67 5.02 3.00
CA VAL A 45 3.13 4.41 1.78
C VAL A 45 1.86 5.13 1.31
N ILE A 46 0.95 5.48 2.22
CA ILE A 46 -0.29 6.21 1.88
C ILE A 46 0.02 7.60 1.31
N ARG A 47 0.94 8.36 1.92
CA ARG A 47 1.34 9.69 1.42
C ARG A 47 1.92 9.59 0.01
N MET A 48 2.76 8.59 -0.26
CA MET A 48 3.31 8.36 -1.60
C MET A 48 2.24 7.96 -2.61
N ALA A 49 1.32 7.07 -2.22
CA ALA A 49 0.23 6.64 -3.08
C ALA A 49 -0.68 7.81 -3.47
N LYS A 50 -0.89 8.76 -2.56
CA LYS A 50 -1.66 9.99 -2.78
C LYS A 50 -0.95 11.05 -3.62
N LYS A 51 0.38 10.99 -3.80
CA LYS A 51 1.17 12.02 -4.52
C LYS A 51 1.02 11.97 -6.05
N GLY A 52 -0.09 11.45 -6.58
CA GLY A 52 -0.32 11.31 -8.01
C GLY A 52 -1.74 10.89 -8.35
N ASN A 53 -1.93 10.46 -9.60
CA ASN A 53 -3.22 9.96 -10.07
C ASN A 53 -3.49 8.52 -9.61
N TYR A 54 -4.67 8.01 -9.95
CA TYR A 54 -5.09 6.64 -9.60
C TYR A 54 -4.06 5.56 -10.00
N MET A 55 -3.44 5.70 -11.17
CA MET A 55 -2.41 4.77 -11.64
C MET A 55 -1.19 4.76 -10.73
N ASN A 56 -0.79 5.93 -10.23
CA ASN A 56 0.29 6.03 -9.26
C ASN A 56 -0.07 5.34 -7.94
N LEU A 57 -1.29 5.54 -7.44
CA LEU A 57 -1.77 4.86 -6.24
C LEU A 57 -1.67 3.33 -6.38
N ILE A 58 -2.19 2.78 -7.48
CA ILE A 58 -2.14 1.34 -7.74
C ILE A 58 -0.70 0.85 -7.83
N LYS A 59 0.17 1.58 -8.54
CA LYS A 59 1.59 1.25 -8.69
C LYS A 59 2.31 1.21 -7.34
N ILE A 60 2.11 2.23 -6.49
CA ILE A 60 2.75 2.32 -5.17
C ILE A 60 2.29 1.18 -4.26
N LEU A 61 0.98 0.89 -4.22
CA LEU A 61 0.47 -0.19 -3.38
C LEU A 61 0.99 -1.55 -3.85
N LYS A 62 1.03 -1.81 -5.17
CA LYS A 62 1.58 -3.06 -5.73
C LYS A 62 3.05 -3.28 -5.43
N LEU A 63 3.86 -2.23 -5.24
CA LEU A 63 5.28 -2.37 -4.84
C LEU A 63 5.45 -2.91 -3.41
N HIS A 64 4.41 -2.79 -2.58
CA HIS A 64 4.40 -3.21 -1.18
C HIS A 64 3.48 -4.40 -0.94
N ILE A 65 3.00 -5.07 -1.99
CA ILE A 65 2.18 -6.27 -1.90
C ILE A 65 2.96 -7.45 -2.46
N LYS A 66 3.08 -8.52 -1.68
CA LYS A 66 3.67 -9.77 -2.16
C LYS A 66 2.56 -10.64 -2.75
N LYS A 67 2.70 -11.01 -4.03
CA LYS A 67 1.86 -12.01 -4.69
C LYS A 67 2.05 -13.38 -4.04
#